data_AF-A0A917RUN7-F1
#
_entry.id   AF-A0A917RUN7-F1
#
_cell.length_a   1.000
_cell.length_b   1.000
_cell.length_c   1.000
_cell.angle_alpha   90.00
_cell.angle_beta   90.00
_cell.angle_gamma   90.00
#
_symmetry.space_group_name_H-M   'P 1'
#
loop_
_entity.id
_entity.type
_entity.pdbx_description
1 polymer ?
#
loop_
_entity_poly.entity_id
_entity_poly.type
_entity_poly.pdbx_seq_one_letter_code
_entity_poly.pdbx_strand_id
1 'polypeptide(L)'
;MGLLSSIVLLPLAPVRGVVWLGEVIQEQVDQQWRSPAAVRRDIEEIEEAAAAGEISADERDRALREVLSRIRRPAGGLPPPGERRESP
;
A
#
# COMPACT_ATOMS: atom_id res chain seq x y z
N MET A 1 -41.69 -12.49 1.15
CA MET A 1 -41.15 -13.60 0.33
C MET A 1 -39.66 -13.86 0.63
N GLY A 2 -39.27 -14.10 1.88
CA GLY A 2 -37.84 -14.17 2.28
C GLY A 2 -37.41 -15.49 2.90
N LEU A 3 -38.29 -16.10 3.72
CA LEU A 3 -37.94 -17.26 4.56
C LEU A 3 -37.73 -18.56 3.77
N LEU A 4 -38.58 -18.84 2.78
CA LEU A 4 -38.44 -20.02 1.92
C LEU A 4 -37.19 -19.92 1.04
N SER A 5 -36.89 -18.72 0.53
CA SER A 5 -35.68 -18.46 -0.24
C SER A 5 -34.42 -18.67 0.61
N SER A 6 -34.40 -18.21 1.86
CA SER A 6 -33.28 -18.43 2.78
C SER A 6 -33.03 -19.89 3.16
N ILE A 7 -34.06 -20.77 3.12
CA ILE A 7 -33.88 -22.21 3.34
C ILE A 7 -33.24 -22.89 2.12
N VAL A 8 -33.64 -22.50 0.91
CA VAL A 8 -33.05 -23.02 -0.34
C VAL A 8 -31.61 -22.52 -0.53
N LEU A 9 -31.34 -21.28 -0.09
CA LEU A 9 -30.03 -20.65 -0.15
C LEU A 9 -29.16 -20.89 1.09
N LEU A 10 -29.68 -21.57 2.11
CA LEU A 10 -28.97 -21.96 3.32
C LEU A 10 -27.68 -22.75 3.01
N PRO A 11 -27.65 -23.72 2.06
CA PRO A 11 -26.39 -24.35 1.64
C PRO A 11 -25.38 -23.38 0.99
N LEU A 12 -25.83 -22.24 0.45
CA LEU A 12 -24.95 -21.17 -0.06
C LEU A 12 -24.58 -20.11 0.99
N ALA A 13 -25.04 -20.24 2.23
CA ALA A 13 -24.65 -19.34 3.32
C ALA A 13 -23.13 -19.21 3.52
N PRO A 14 -22.30 -20.29 3.38
CA PRO A 14 -20.85 -20.17 3.48
C PRO A 14 -20.23 -19.24 2.43
N VAL A 15 -20.74 -19.28 1.19
CA VAL A 15 -20.26 -18.42 0.10
C VAL A 15 -20.53 -16.94 0.40
N ARG A 16 -21.70 -16.63 0.97
CA ARG A 16 -22.01 -15.27 1.44
C ARG A 16 -21.10 -14.81 2.58
N GLY A 17 -20.70 -15.73 3.46
CA GLY A 17 -19.72 -15.44 4.52
C GLY A 17 -18.35 -15.07 3.97
N VAL A 18 -17.88 -15.75 2.92
CA VAL A 18 -16.61 -15.44 2.25
C VAL A 18 -16.67 -14.07 1.55
N VAL A 19 -17.79 -13.74 0.89
CA VAL A 19 -17.96 -12.42 0.23
C VAL A 19 -17.94 -11.28 1.26
N TRP A 20 -18.70 -11.43 2.35
CA TRP A 20 -18.70 -10.46 3.46
C TRP A 20 -17.31 -10.29 4.08
N LEU A 21 -16.58 -11.39 4.27
CA LEU A 21 -15.20 -11.34 4.77
C LEU A 21 -14.27 -10.62 3.78
N GLY A 22 -14.47 -10.81 2.47
CA GLY A 22 -13.76 -10.08 1.43
C GLY A 22 -14.01 -8.56 1.50
N GLU A 23 -15.26 -8.15 1.70
CA GLU A 23 -15.64 -6.73 1.87
C GLU A 23 -15.01 -6.12 3.13
N VAL A 24 -15.06 -6.82 4.26
CA VAL A 24 -14.43 -6.40 5.52
C VAL A 24 -12.91 -6.28 5.36
N ILE A 25 -12.28 -7.27 4.73
CA ILE A 25 -10.84 -7.22 4.43
C ILE A 25 -10.52 -6.06 3.50
N GLN A 26 -11.33 -5.82 2.46
CA GLN A 26 -11.14 -4.69 1.55
C GLN A 26 -11.20 -3.34 2.30
N GLU A 27 -12.15 -3.17 3.21
CA GLU A 27 -12.28 -1.95 4.01
C GLU A 27 -11.13 -1.77 5.00
N GLN A 28 -10.63 -2.86 5.59
CA GLN A 28 -9.44 -2.84 6.43
C GLN A 28 -8.15 -2.63 5.63
N VAL A 29 -8.06 -3.15 4.40
CA VAL A 29 -6.94 -2.95 3.47
C VAL A 29 -6.90 -1.49 3.01
N ASP A 30 -8.04 -0.86 2.73
CA ASP A 30 -8.09 0.56 2.45
C ASP A 30 -7.65 1.42 3.66
N GLN A 31 -7.88 0.96 4.89
CA GLN A 31 -7.40 1.63 6.10
C GLN A 31 -5.92 1.36 6.42
N GLN A 32 -5.40 0.16 6.10
CA GLN A 32 -4.13 -0.32 6.64
C GLN A 32 -3.03 -0.55 5.58
N TRP A 33 -3.38 -0.87 4.32
CA TRP A 33 -2.42 -1.29 3.28
C TRP A 33 -1.99 -0.18 2.32
N ARG A 34 -2.65 0.98 2.37
CA ARG A 34 -2.16 2.23 1.79
C ARG A 34 -2.35 3.28 2.86
N SER A 35 -1.39 3.50 3.76
CA SER A 35 -1.45 4.67 4.62
C SER A 35 -0.68 5.82 3.96
N PRO A 36 -1.33 6.65 3.10
CA PRO A 36 -0.75 7.93 2.70
C PRO A 36 -0.42 8.80 3.92
N ALA A 37 -1.03 8.51 5.08
CA ALA A 37 -0.70 9.11 6.35
C ALA A 37 0.74 8.79 6.85
N ALA A 38 1.23 7.56 6.70
CA ALA A 38 2.59 7.22 7.11
C ALA A 38 3.62 7.91 6.19
N VAL A 39 3.37 7.90 4.89
CA VAL A 39 4.20 8.60 3.91
C VAL A 39 4.19 10.12 4.15
N ARG A 40 3.02 10.71 4.43
CA ARG A 40 2.94 12.14 4.77
C ARG A 40 3.76 12.49 6.00
N ARG A 41 3.71 11.63 7.02
CA ARG A 41 4.50 11.80 8.24
C ARG A 41 6.01 11.72 7.95
N ASP A 42 6.44 10.74 7.15
CA ASP A 42 7.85 10.61 6.73
C ASP A 42 8.32 11.84 5.94
N ILE A 43 7.46 12.41 5.07
CA ILE A 43 7.75 13.63 4.31
C ILE A 43 7.83 14.86 5.23
N GLU A 44 6.91 15.00 6.19
CA GLU A 44 6.92 16.07 7.18
C GLU A 44 8.21 16.06 8.00
N GLU A 45 8.65 14.89 8.46
CA GLU A 45 9.91 14.73 9.21
C GLU A 45 11.14 15.17 8.39
N ILE A 46 11.17 14.82 7.10
CA ILE A 46 12.25 15.22 6.18
C ILE A 46 12.27 16.75 5.97
N GLU A 47 11.10 17.38 5.80
CA GLU A 47 11.01 18.84 5.64
C GLU A 47 11.33 19.59 6.94
N GLU A 48 10.93 19.06 8.10
CA GLU A 48 11.30 19.59 9.41
C GLU A 48 12.82 19.54 9.64
N ALA A 49 13.45 18.41 9.33
CA ALA A 49 14.91 18.28 9.40
C ALA A 49 15.63 19.25 8.45
N ALA A 50 15.08 19.48 7.25
CA ALA A 50 15.63 20.46 6.31
C ALA A 50 15.45 21.90 6.81
N ALA A 51 14.30 22.22 7.40
CA ALA A 51 14.01 23.54 7.97
C ALA A 51 14.86 23.83 9.23
N ALA A 52 15.17 22.79 10.01
CA ALA A 52 16.11 22.84 11.12
C ALA A 52 17.58 22.96 10.67
N GLY A 53 17.86 22.78 9.37
CA GLY A 53 19.21 22.81 8.81
C GLY A 53 20.03 21.56 9.11
N GLU A 54 19.39 20.48 9.54
CA GLU A 54 20.03 19.19 9.85
C GLU A 54 20.39 18.42 8.57
N ILE A 55 19.69 18.68 7.47
CA ILE A 55 19.99 18.13 6.15
C ILE A 55 20.08 19.23 5.10
N SER A 56 20.98 19.04 4.13
CA SER A 56 21.11 19.92 2.97
C SER A 56 19.94 19.76 1.99
N ALA A 57 19.75 20.74 1.11
CA ALA A 57 18.71 20.70 0.08
C ALA A 57 18.82 19.46 -0.82
N ASP A 58 20.03 19.06 -1.19
CA ASP A 58 20.27 17.85 -2.01
C ASP A 58 19.94 16.55 -1.27
N GLU A 59 20.20 16.49 0.04
CA GLU A 59 19.89 15.34 0.89
C GLU A 59 18.38 15.19 1.10
N ARG A 60 17.69 16.30 1.38
CA ARG A 60 16.23 16.36 1.44
C ARG A 60 15.62 15.80 0.17
N ASP A 61 16.10 16.28 -0.98
CA ASP A 61 15.61 15.88 -2.30
C ASP A 61 15.81 14.38 -2.56
N ARG A 62 16.94 13.79 -2.11
CA ARG A 62 17.17 12.34 -2.19
C ARG A 62 16.23 11.56 -1.26
N ALA A 63 16.05 12.01 -0.03
CA ALA A 63 15.20 11.36 0.96
C ALA A 63 13.73 11.35 0.50
N LEU A 64 13.22 12.48 -0.02
CA LEU A 64 11.87 12.57 -0.59
C LEU A 64 11.69 11.63 -1.79
N ARG A 65 12.68 11.56 -2.69
CA ARG A 65 12.64 10.64 -3.84
C ARG A 65 12.58 9.18 -3.39
N GLU A 66 13.30 8.81 -2.34
CA GLU A 66 13.28 7.46 -1.80
C GLU A 66 11.89 7.10 -1.23
N VAL A 67 11.32 7.96 -0.39
CA VAL A 67 9.98 7.78 0.20
C VAL A 67 8.91 7.63 -0.89
N LEU A 68 8.94 8.49 -1.91
CA LEU A 68 8.02 8.43 -3.05
C LEU A 68 8.21 7.17 -3.91
N SER A 69 9.44 6.66 -4.05
CA SER A 69 9.73 5.46 -4.83
C SER A 69 9.11 4.19 -4.24
N ARG A 70 8.99 4.12 -2.90
CA ARG A 70 8.39 3.00 -2.16
C ARG A 70 6.90 2.85 -2.47
N ILE A 71 6.19 3.95 -2.73
CA ILE A 71 4.77 3.94 -3.11
C ILE A 71 4.59 3.56 -4.59
N ARG A 72 5.47 4.05 -5.46
CA ARG A 72 5.37 3.86 -6.91
C ARG A 72 5.71 2.43 -7.34
N ARG A 73 6.46 1.67 -6.55
CA ARG A 73 6.71 0.24 -6.80
C ARG A 73 5.55 -0.57 -6.21
N PRO A 74 4.53 -0.99 -7.00
CA PRO A 74 3.62 -2.02 -6.51
C PRO A 74 4.46 -3.25 -6.17
N ALA A 75 4.02 -4.05 -5.20
CA ALA A 75 4.66 -5.29 -4.75
C ALA A 75 4.66 -6.43 -5.80
N GLY A 76 4.85 -6.09 -7.09
CA GLY A 76 4.82 -6.98 -8.24
C GLY A 76 5.52 -6.39 -9.48
N GLY A 77 6.56 -5.57 -9.30
CA GLY A 77 7.40 -5.09 -10.41
C GLY A 77 8.73 -5.83 -10.45
N LEU A 78 8.87 -6.76 -11.39
CA LEU A 78 10.13 -7.44 -11.74
C LEU A 78 11.28 -6.40 -11.89
N PRO A 79 12.51 -6.69 -11.42
CA PRO A 79 13.66 -5.81 -11.66
C PRO A 79 13.85 -5.55 -13.16
N PRO A 80 14.37 -4.38 -13.56
CA PRO A 80 14.64 -4.07 -14.95
C PRO A 80 15.57 -5.14 -15.55
N PRO A 81 15.23 -5.73 -16.72
CA PRO A 81 16.12 -6.66 -17.40
C PRO A 81 17.29 -5.86 -17.97
N GLY A 82 18.39 -5.78 -17.21
CA GLY A 82 19.56 -4.99 -17.62
C GLY A 82 20.86 -5.30 -16.87
N GLU A 83 20.82 -5.85 -15.66
CA GLU A 83 22.06 -6.18 -14.92
C GLU A 83 22.53 -7.61 -15.16
N ARG A 84 22.31 -8.13 -16.38
CA ARG A 84 23.03 -9.32 -16.84
C ARG A 84 24.40 -8.90 -17.33
N ARG A 85 25.35 -8.89 -16.39
CA ARG A 85 26.75 -9.26 -16.63
C ARG A 85 27.40 -8.53 -17.81
N GLU A 86 27.81 -7.30 -17.56
CA GLU A 86 29.00 -6.78 -18.24
C GLU A 86 30.06 -6.52 -17.17
N SER A 87 31.01 -7.45 -17.10
CA SER A 87 32.31 -7.25 -16.49
C SER A 87 33.28 -8.25 -17.13
N PRO A 88 34.56 -7.85 -17.24
CA PRO A 88 35.30 -7.73 -18.50
C PRO A 88 35.89 -9.03 -19.06
#